data_AF-A0A354U5H9-F1
#
_entry.id   AF-A0A354U5H9-F1
#
_cell.length_a   1.000
_cell.length_b   1.000
_cell.length_c   1.000
_cell.angle_alpha   90.00
_cell.angle_beta   90.00
_cell.angle_gamma   90.00
#
_symmetry.space_group_name_H-M   'P 1'
#
loop_
_entity.id
_entity.type
_entity.pdbx_description
1 polymer ?
#
loop_
_entity_poly.entity_id
_entity_poly.type
_entity_poly.pdbx_seq_one_letter_code
_entity_poly.pdbx_strand_id
1 'polypeptide(L)'
;MKKIFLLCSLPLALSANSFFNGSFELGTDGFAIERELRTDVNPSREFIPLKLSAGAPGAGRYALAVENPRAEYFSVFSKEFRLKPSTRYRLRAKVRSSKENTPLNLRIFKVDQKWLAYTKTCNAGTEWRDFEYVFTTEEREGNGWHYLVICPPDVHAVPEASFYVDDLHLDPVDSVVPDRMEAVAVADKQLYLKGERADVSLKLYNPVADYSGNVTVNGTDEYTGKTLFSETFPVKLAHGGTKVLPLKPWKLDRFGGVRITVSGASLSTHDGFFAVFGKYEAKPFDIFRDPVVGFNGGLCHYRAPQRKVPAYEVHNAPFETRFALFAAAGCRILRDHDGGVRGVDWPAVESERGKFDFSHLDRQMEVYKKYNITLFPVLGESFIV
;
A
#
# COMPACT_ATOMS: atom_id res chain seq x y z
N MET A 1 -18.11 37.62 -47.53
CA MET A 1 -18.22 36.39 -46.70
C MET A 1 -17.19 36.47 -45.59
N LYS A 2 -17.62 36.79 -44.36
CA LYS A 2 -16.73 36.85 -43.18
C LYS A 2 -16.55 35.44 -42.63
N LYS A 3 -15.32 34.94 -42.59
CA LYS A 3 -14.96 33.70 -41.90
C LYS A 3 -14.89 33.98 -40.41
N ILE A 4 -15.85 33.45 -39.66
CA ILE A 4 -15.83 33.40 -38.20
C ILE A 4 -14.82 32.31 -37.80
N PHE A 5 -13.72 32.71 -37.17
CA PHE A 5 -12.86 31.78 -36.45
C PHE A 5 -13.56 31.42 -35.14
N LEU A 6 -14.10 30.21 -35.08
CA LEU A 6 -14.55 29.60 -33.83
C LEU A 6 -13.29 29.17 -33.07
N LEU A 7 -12.83 29.99 -32.11
CA LEU A 7 -11.88 29.53 -31.11
C LEU A 7 -12.59 28.48 -30.25
N CYS A 8 -12.38 27.20 -30.56
CA CYS A 8 -12.61 26.13 -29.60
C CYS A 8 -11.56 26.28 -28.50
N SER A 9 -11.91 26.95 -27.41
CA SER A 9 -11.22 26.83 -26.14
C SER A 9 -11.30 25.36 -25.69
N LEU A 10 -10.27 24.58 -25.99
CA LEU A 10 -10.06 23.31 -25.31
C LEU A 10 -9.97 23.62 -23.81
N PRO A 11 -10.78 22.98 -22.95
CA PRO A 11 -10.54 23.06 -21.53
C PRO A 11 -9.15 22.47 -21.29
N LEU A 12 -8.20 23.29 -20.81
CA LEU A 12 -6.97 22.77 -20.23
C LEU A 12 -7.41 21.79 -19.16
N ALA A 13 -7.13 20.51 -19.38
CA ALA A 13 -7.26 19.49 -18.35
C ALA A 13 -6.25 19.85 -17.25
N LEU A 14 -6.72 20.65 -16.30
CA LEU A 14 -6.00 21.00 -15.08
C LEU A 14 -5.80 19.69 -14.31
N SER A 15 -4.53 19.25 -14.25
CA SER A 15 -4.11 18.12 -13.42
C SER A 15 -4.46 18.44 -11.96
N ALA A 16 -4.99 17.48 -11.21
CA ALA A 16 -5.13 17.57 -9.74
C ALA A 16 -3.83 17.13 -9.06
N ASN A 17 -3.69 17.38 -7.75
CA ASN A 17 -2.58 16.85 -6.95
C ASN A 17 -2.46 15.35 -7.26
N SER A 18 -1.24 14.90 -7.57
CA SER A 18 -1.04 13.51 -7.99
C SER A 18 -1.26 12.52 -6.83
N PHE A 19 -1.16 12.98 -5.59
CA PHE A 19 -1.47 12.17 -4.42
C PHE A 19 -2.96 12.27 -4.06
N PHE A 20 -3.59 11.11 -3.96
CA PHE A 20 -4.89 10.99 -3.31
C PHE A 20 -4.69 10.97 -1.79
N ASN A 21 -5.52 11.72 -1.06
CA ASN A 21 -5.53 11.75 0.41
C ASN A 21 -4.19 12.24 1.00
N GLY A 22 -3.55 13.22 0.36
CA GLY A 22 -2.26 13.76 0.79
C GLY A 22 -2.28 14.54 2.11
N SER A 23 -3.49 14.92 2.57
CA SER A 23 -3.75 15.57 3.88
C SER A 23 -4.32 14.60 4.93
N PHE A 24 -4.48 13.32 4.58
CA PHE A 24 -4.91 12.25 5.49
C PHE A 24 -6.29 12.44 6.15
N GLU A 25 -7.13 13.32 5.62
CA GLU A 25 -8.50 13.57 6.09
C GLU A 25 -9.45 12.40 5.83
N LEU A 26 -9.07 11.48 4.93
CA LEU A 26 -9.76 10.19 4.71
C LEU A 26 -9.11 9.04 5.49
N GLY A 27 -8.21 9.35 6.43
CA GLY A 27 -7.45 8.37 7.18
C GLY A 27 -6.21 7.91 6.42
N THR A 28 -5.89 6.62 6.50
CA THR A 28 -4.72 6.04 5.82
C THR A 28 -5.05 5.50 4.42
N ASP A 29 -6.27 5.73 3.91
CA ASP A 29 -6.70 5.25 2.60
C ASP A 29 -5.79 5.81 1.49
N GLY A 30 -5.40 4.95 0.55
CA GLY A 30 -4.41 5.30 -0.48
C GLY A 30 -2.96 5.17 -0.04
N PHE A 31 -2.69 4.75 1.21
CA PHE A 31 -1.35 4.46 1.71
C PHE A 31 -1.27 3.07 2.35
N ALA A 32 -0.14 2.41 2.17
CA ALA A 32 0.18 1.11 2.75
C ALA A 32 1.60 1.10 3.30
N ILE A 33 1.87 0.28 4.31
CA ILE A 33 3.21 0.16 4.89
C ILE A 33 3.76 -1.26 4.76
N GLU A 34 4.99 -1.37 4.29
CA GLU A 34 5.82 -2.55 4.43
C GLU A 34 6.75 -2.39 5.62
N ARG A 35 6.97 -3.47 6.37
CA ARG A 35 7.91 -3.49 7.51
C ARG A 35 8.75 -4.74 7.51
N GLU A 36 9.98 -4.59 8.00
CA GLU A 36 10.89 -5.70 8.26
C GLU A 36 10.97 -5.96 9.76
N LEU A 37 10.25 -6.98 10.20
CA LEU A 37 10.15 -7.35 11.61
C LEU A 37 11.43 -8.07 12.05
N ARG A 38 12.31 -7.34 12.73
CA ARG A 38 13.65 -7.81 13.10
C ARG A 38 13.59 -8.82 14.23
N THR A 39 14.30 -9.94 14.10
CA THR A 39 14.19 -11.03 15.06
C THR A 39 14.81 -10.76 16.43
N ASP A 40 15.73 -9.80 16.54
CA ASP A 40 16.47 -9.47 17.76
C ASP A 40 15.71 -8.49 18.68
N VAL A 41 15.04 -7.49 18.09
CA VAL A 41 14.28 -6.46 18.81
C VAL A 41 12.77 -6.68 18.74
N ASN A 42 12.32 -7.53 17.81
CA ASN A 42 10.95 -7.97 17.64
C ASN A 42 10.90 -9.51 17.52
N PRO A 43 11.28 -10.25 18.60
CA PRO A 43 10.61 -11.52 18.85
C PRO A 43 9.10 -11.21 19.01
N SER A 44 8.15 -12.08 19.23
CA SER A 44 6.71 -11.80 18.97
C SER A 44 6.32 -11.39 17.53
N ARG A 45 7.12 -10.65 16.76
CA ARG A 45 6.83 -10.18 15.38
C ARG A 45 5.54 -9.35 15.33
N GLU A 46 5.43 -8.42 16.26
CA GLU A 46 4.31 -7.50 16.31
C GLU A 46 4.40 -6.51 15.14
N PHE A 47 3.32 -6.40 14.39
CA PHE A 47 3.15 -5.42 13.32
C PHE A 47 2.53 -4.14 13.86
N ILE A 48 3.15 -3.01 13.56
CA ILE A 48 2.64 -1.68 13.91
C ILE A 48 2.04 -1.03 12.65
N PRO A 49 0.72 -0.87 12.53
CA PRO A 49 0.10 -0.27 11.35
C PRO A 49 0.41 1.23 11.23
N LEU A 50 0.08 1.81 10.08
CA LEU A 50 -0.04 3.26 9.93
C LEU A 50 -1.14 3.79 10.87
N LYS A 51 -0.91 4.97 11.44
CA LYS A 51 -1.86 5.66 12.31
C LYS A 51 -2.02 7.11 11.89
N LEU A 52 -3.03 7.77 12.43
CA LEU A 52 -3.18 9.21 12.34
C LEU A 52 -2.64 9.87 13.61
N SER A 53 -1.99 11.01 13.45
CA SER A 53 -1.68 11.94 14.53
C SER A 53 -2.34 13.30 14.26
N ALA A 54 -2.18 14.25 15.19
CA ALA A 54 -2.53 15.64 14.92
C ALA A 54 -1.76 16.18 13.71
N GLY A 55 -2.47 16.90 12.84
CA GLY A 55 -1.94 17.53 11.64
C GLY A 55 -0.91 18.62 11.92
N ALA A 56 -0.11 18.92 10.91
CA ALA A 56 0.82 20.02 10.92
C ALA A 56 0.07 21.37 10.88
N PRO A 57 0.66 22.44 11.45
CA PRO A 57 0.05 23.77 11.39
C PRO A 57 -0.30 24.17 9.95
N GLY A 58 -1.58 24.41 9.70
CA GLY A 58 -2.10 24.85 8.41
C GLY A 58 -2.30 23.77 7.33
N ALA A 59 -2.10 22.48 7.64
CA ALA A 59 -2.18 21.38 6.66
C ALA A 59 -3.47 20.54 6.73
N GLY A 60 -4.19 20.60 7.86
CA GLY A 60 -5.36 19.76 8.12
C GLY A 60 -5.47 19.40 9.59
N ARG A 61 -6.36 18.46 9.89
CA ARG A 61 -6.56 17.88 11.23
C ARG A 61 -5.65 16.69 11.47
N TYR A 62 -5.26 15.97 10.43
CA TYR A 62 -4.54 14.71 10.55
C TYR A 62 -3.20 14.73 9.82
N ALA A 63 -2.22 14.04 10.40
CA ALA A 63 -0.99 13.66 9.72
C ALA A 63 -0.82 12.14 9.77
N LEU A 64 -0.11 11.59 8.80
CA LEU A 64 0.27 10.18 8.81
C LEU A 64 1.39 9.94 9.81
N ALA A 65 1.18 9.04 10.75
CA ALA A 65 2.17 8.62 11.73
C ALA A 65 2.72 7.23 11.38
N VAL A 66 4.04 7.17 11.29
CA VAL A 66 4.82 5.94 11.15
C VAL A 66 5.59 5.70 12.44
N GLU A 67 4.98 4.96 13.36
CA GLU A 67 5.64 4.59 14.61
C GLU A 67 6.75 3.57 14.35
N ASN A 68 7.97 3.81 14.85
CA ASN A 68 9.08 2.86 14.69
C ASN A 68 9.95 2.75 15.96
N PRO A 69 9.40 2.22 17.06
CA PRO A 69 10.11 2.10 18.34
C PRO A 69 11.20 1.03 18.34
N ARG A 70 11.38 0.28 17.24
CA ARG A 70 12.31 -0.85 17.15
C ARG A 70 13.40 -0.68 16.10
N ALA A 71 13.53 0.50 15.49
CA ALA A 71 14.50 0.71 14.39
C ALA A 71 14.37 -0.38 13.30
N GLU A 72 13.13 -0.75 12.97
CA GLU A 72 12.81 -1.70 11.91
C GLU A 72 12.70 -0.95 10.58
N TYR A 73 13.23 -1.52 9.50
CA TYR A 73 13.06 -0.89 8.20
C TYR A 73 11.58 -0.88 7.83
N PHE A 74 11.16 0.20 7.19
CA PHE A 74 9.82 0.34 6.67
C PHE A 74 9.84 1.07 5.33
N SER A 75 8.81 0.83 4.53
CA SER A 75 8.50 1.63 3.36
C SER A 75 7.01 1.92 3.34
N VAL A 76 6.64 3.20 3.38
CA VAL A 76 5.25 3.63 3.15
C VAL A 76 5.09 3.91 1.68
N PHE A 77 4.11 3.28 1.06
CA PHE A 77 3.76 3.45 -0.34
C PHE A 77 2.46 4.23 -0.46
N SER A 78 2.43 5.22 -1.34
CA SER A 78 1.16 5.76 -1.84
C SER A 78 0.55 4.80 -2.86
N LYS A 79 -0.70 5.05 -3.24
CA LYS A 79 -1.25 4.52 -4.48
C LYS A 79 -0.43 5.04 -5.67
N GLU A 80 -0.43 4.23 -6.74
CA GLU A 80 0.15 4.60 -8.01
C GLU A 80 -0.53 5.81 -8.67
N PHE A 81 0.27 6.64 -9.33
CA PHE A 81 -0.17 7.77 -10.15
C PHE A 81 0.69 7.87 -11.41
N ARG A 82 0.26 8.70 -12.36
CA ARG A 82 0.99 8.92 -13.62
C ARG A 82 1.59 10.31 -13.62
N LEU A 83 2.81 10.40 -14.15
CA LEU A 83 3.50 11.67 -14.39
C LEU A 83 3.73 11.85 -15.89
N LYS A 84 3.59 13.08 -16.38
CA LYS A 84 3.90 13.42 -17.77
C LYS A 84 5.42 13.28 -17.99
N PRO A 85 5.89 12.75 -19.14
CA PRO A 85 7.31 12.74 -19.47
C PRO A 85 7.87 14.15 -19.64
N SER A 86 9.20 14.30 -19.55
CA SER A 86 9.92 15.57 -19.71
C SER A 86 9.34 16.77 -18.94
N THR A 87 8.70 16.53 -17.80
CA THR A 87 7.98 17.54 -17.02
C THR A 87 8.67 17.75 -15.68
N ARG A 88 8.84 19.02 -15.29
CA ARG A 88 9.35 19.39 -13.97
C ARG A 88 8.22 19.29 -12.95
N TYR A 89 8.43 18.49 -11.92
CA TYR A 89 7.51 18.33 -10.80
C TYR A 89 8.13 18.83 -9.51
N ARG A 90 7.27 19.37 -8.63
CA ARG A 90 7.61 19.78 -7.27
C ARG A 90 6.86 18.85 -6.30
N LEU A 91 7.63 18.06 -5.55
CA LEU A 91 7.16 17.31 -4.39
C LEU A 91 7.26 18.20 -3.15
N ARG A 92 6.16 18.34 -2.42
CA ARG A 92 6.10 19.06 -1.14
C ARG A 92 5.50 18.17 -0.06
N ALA A 93 5.93 18.39 1.18
CA ALA A 93 5.40 17.75 2.37
C ALA A 93 5.72 18.60 3.60
N LYS A 94 5.01 18.37 4.70
CA LYS A 94 5.46 18.73 6.05
C LYS A 94 5.96 17.48 6.74
N VAL A 95 7.13 17.55 7.35
CA VAL A 95 7.79 16.40 7.99
C VAL A 95 8.20 16.72 9.41
N ARG A 96 8.08 15.72 10.29
CA ARG A 96 8.54 15.75 11.69
C ARG A 96 8.96 14.35 12.12
N SER A 97 9.86 14.27 13.09
CA SER A 97 10.30 13.04 13.73
C SER A 97 10.10 13.13 15.24
N SER A 98 10.08 12.00 15.95
CA SER A 98 10.16 11.97 17.41
C SER A 98 11.57 12.23 17.95
N LYS A 99 12.58 12.30 17.08
CA LYS A 99 13.99 12.57 17.43
C LYS A 99 14.57 13.64 16.49
N GLU A 100 15.57 14.36 16.98
CA GLU A 100 16.28 15.35 16.16
C GLU A 100 17.11 14.72 15.04
N ASN A 101 17.33 15.49 13.97
CA ASN A 101 18.21 15.14 12.85
C ASN A 101 18.05 13.70 12.33
N THR A 102 16.80 13.23 12.23
CA THR A 102 16.48 11.86 11.83
C THR A 102 16.26 11.79 10.32
N PRO A 103 17.06 11.02 9.57
CA PRO A 103 16.98 11.04 8.12
C PRO A 103 15.77 10.23 7.60
N LEU A 104 15.07 10.79 6.61
CA LEU A 104 13.93 10.17 5.93
C LEU A 104 14.00 10.46 4.42
N ASN A 105 13.84 9.44 3.59
CA ASN A 105 13.71 9.60 2.15
C ASN A 105 12.25 9.81 1.78
N LEU A 106 12.01 10.79 0.91
CA LEU A 106 10.83 10.84 0.07
C LEU A 106 11.27 10.57 -1.36
N ARG A 107 10.73 9.49 -1.94
CA ARG A 107 11.16 8.96 -3.24
C ARG A 107 9.95 8.80 -4.15
N ILE A 108 9.99 9.40 -5.34
CA ILE A 108 9.10 9.03 -6.43
C ILE A 108 9.75 7.86 -7.16
N PHE A 109 9.12 6.69 -7.07
CA PHE A 109 9.66 5.42 -7.53
C PHE A 109 8.81 4.81 -8.63
N LYS A 110 9.46 4.17 -9.59
CA LYS A 110 8.83 3.44 -10.67
C LYS A 110 9.63 2.18 -10.97
N VAL A 111 8.90 1.07 -11.16
CA VAL A 111 9.45 -0.19 -11.65
C VAL A 111 8.66 -0.56 -12.90
N ASP A 112 9.30 -0.40 -14.05
CA ASP A 112 8.85 -0.98 -15.31
C ASP A 112 9.98 -1.83 -15.91
N GLN A 113 10.32 -1.64 -17.19
CA GLN A 113 11.54 -2.20 -17.78
C GLN A 113 12.83 -1.64 -17.14
N LYS A 114 12.76 -0.49 -16.46
CA LYS A 114 13.88 0.11 -15.73
C LYS A 114 13.43 0.58 -14.35
N TRP A 115 14.32 0.42 -13.38
CA TRP A 115 14.14 0.97 -12.04
C TRP A 115 14.51 2.45 -12.07
N LEU A 116 13.57 3.31 -11.69
CA LEU A 116 13.75 4.75 -11.68
C LEU A 116 13.31 5.31 -10.32
N ALA A 117 14.15 6.18 -9.77
CA ALA A 117 13.90 6.82 -8.48
C ALA A 117 14.32 8.28 -8.52
N TYR A 118 13.40 9.17 -8.15
CA TYR A 118 13.68 10.56 -7.83
C TYR A 118 13.61 10.71 -6.32
N THR A 119 14.76 10.80 -5.67
CA THR A 119 14.85 10.73 -4.20
C THR A 119 15.47 12.00 -3.65
N LYS A 120 14.89 12.52 -2.56
CA LYS A 120 15.55 13.49 -1.70
C LYS A 120 15.39 13.07 -0.24
N THR A 121 16.50 13.07 0.47
CA THR A 121 16.53 12.85 1.91
C THR A 121 16.32 14.17 2.64
N CYS A 122 15.51 14.14 3.70
CA CYS A 122 15.42 15.22 4.67
C CYS A 122 15.88 14.73 6.04
N ASN A 123 16.40 15.63 6.86
CA ASN A 123 16.69 15.36 8.26
C ASN A 123 15.57 15.98 9.10
N ALA A 124 14.58 15.17 9.47
CA ALA A 124 13.44 15.59 10.26
C ALA A 124 13.87 15.85 11.71
N GLY A 125 13.33 16.91 12.31
CA GLY A 125 13.50 17.24 13.73
C GLY A 125 12.22 17.01 14.53
N THR A 126 12.21 17.40 15.80
CA THR A 126 10.99 17.30 16.65
C THR A 126 9.94 18.35 16.33
N GLU A 127 10.30 19.36 15.55
CA GLU A 127 9.40 20.38 15.02
C GLU A 127 9.04 20.11 13.56
N TRP A 128 7.84 20.53 13.17
CA TRP A 128 7.39 20.47 11.78
C TRP A 128 8.28 21.34 10.89
N ARG A 129 8.70 20.79 9.75
CA ARG A 129 9.47 21.51 8.72
C ARG A 129 8.90 21.24 7.35
N ASP A 130 8.96 22.25 6.50
CA ASP A 130 8.61 22.11 5.10
C ASP A 130 9.71 21.35 4.35
N PHE A 131 9.27 20.36 3.57
CA PHE A 131 10.08 19.62 2.62
C PHE A 131 9.70 20.05 1.21
N GLU A 132 10.70 20.32 0.38
CA GLU A 132 10.52 20.54 -1.04
C GLU A 132 11.59 19.80 -1.86
N TYR A 133 11.18 19.17 -2.95
CA TYR A 133 12.06 18.58 -3.94
C TYR A 133 11.53 18.81 -5.35
N VAL A 134 12.38 19.34 -6.23
CA VAL A 134 12.05 19.51 -7.65
C VAL A 134 12.87 18.51 -8.46
N PHE A 135 12.20 17.79 -9.36
CA PHE A 135 12.82 16.83 -10.27
C PHE A 135 12.17 16.92 -11.67
N THR A 136 12.85 16.36 -12.66
CA THR A 136 12.34 16.27 -14.04
C THR A 136 12.16 14.81 -14.41
N THR A 137 10.97 14.46 -14.89
CA THR A 137 10.70 13.10 -15.39
C THR A 137 11.49 12.81 -16.66
N GLU A 138 11.78 11.53 -16.93
CA GLU A 138 12.43 11.11 -18.18
C GLU A 138 11.59 11.40 -19.44
N GLU A 139 12.24 11.40 -20.61
CA GLU A 139 11.64 11.79 -21.90
C GLU A 139 10.72 10.74 -22.52
N ARG A 140 10.77 9.49 -22.05
CA ARG A 140 10.10 8.36 -22.69
C ARG A 140 8.58 8.51 -22.72
N GLU A 141 7.99 8.35 -23.91
CA GLU A 141 6.54 8.20 -24.06
C GLU A 141 6.05 7.00 -23.22
N GLY A 142 4.92 7.18 -22.53
CA GLY A 142 4.37 6.13 -21.65
C GLY A 142 5.06 6.04 -20.28
N ASN A 143 5.49 7.18 -19.71
CA ASN A 143 6.07 7.32 -18.38
C ASN A 143 5.17 6.75 -17.26
N GLY A 144 5.19 5.42 -17.07
CA GLY A 144 4.17 4.58 -16.44
C GLY A 144 3.73 4.92 -15.01
N TRP A 145 3.46 3.89 -14.22
CA TRP A 145 2.93 4.06 -12.87
C TRP A 145 4.05 4.34 -11.87
N HIS A 146 3.92 5.46 -11.16
CA HIS A 146 4.84 5.90 -10.13
C HIS A 146 4.18 5.77 -8.76
N TYR A 147 4.98 5.64 -7.72
CA TYR A 147 4.56 5.61 -6.33
C TYR A 147 5.41 6.60 -5.54
N LEU A 148 4.83 7.25 -4.52
CA LEU A 148 5.62 7.82 -3.46
C LEU A 148 6.04 6.68 -2.53
N VAL A 149 7.33 6.62 -2.22
CA VAL A 149 7.88 5.77 -1.17
C VAL A 149 8.53 6.65 -0.11
N ILE A 150 8.06 6.53 1.13
CA ILE A 150 8.64 7.17 2.30
C ILE A 150 9.35 6.09 3.12
N CYS A 151 10.67 6.19 3.26
CA CYS A 151 11.46 5.16 3.93
C CYS A 151 12.75 5.72 4.56
N PRO A 152 13.36 5.03 5.53
CA PRO A 152 14.72 5.33 5.95
C PRO A 152 15.70 5.22 4.77
N PRO A 153 16.77 6.03 4.71
CA PRO A 153 17.71 5.99 3.58
C PRO A 153 18.62 4.76 3.55
N ASP A 154 18.90 4.19 4.72
CA ASP A 154 19.74 3.01 4.86
C ASP A 154 18.96 1.93 5.63
N VAL A 155 18.75 0.79 4.97
CA VAL A 155 18.10 -0.39 5.53
C VAL A 155 18.90 -1.02 6.69
N HIS A 156 20.19 -0.72 6.79
CA HIS A 156 21.08 -1.24 7.82
C HIS A 156 21.33 -0.28 8.98
N ALA A 157 20.90 0.98 8.87
CA ALA A 157 21.11 2.03 9.86
C ALA A 157 19.80 2.81 10.11
N VAL A 158 18.73 2.05 10.36
CA VAL A 158 17.41 2.64 10.61
C VAL A 158 17.39 3.27 12.00
N PRO A 159 16.99 4.55 12.13
CA PRO A 159 16.84 5.17 13.44
C PRO A 159 15.61 4.64 14.15
N GLU A 160 15.73 4.44 15.47
CA GLU A 160 14.60 4.20 16.36
C GLU A 160 13.85 5.52 16.55
N ALA A 161 12.94 5.87 15.64
CA ALA A 161 12.21 7.12 15.67
C ALA A 161 10.87 6.99 14.94
N SER A 162 9.84 7.63 15.47
CA SER A 162 8.55 7.74 14.77
C SER A 162 8.58 8.95 13.84
N PHE A 163 7.98 8.81 12.65
CA PHE A 163 7.90 9.86 11.65
C PHE A 163 6.47 10.32 11.46
N TYR A 164 6.30 11.60 11.16
CA TYR A 164 5.03 12.22 10.87
C TYR A 164 5.14 12.97 9.55
N VAL A 165 4.18 12.73 8.66
CA VAL A 165 4.13 13.35 7.33
C VAL A 165 2.74 13.91 7.12
N ASP A 166 2.66 15.13 6.61
CA ASP A 166 1.43 15.83 6.31
C ASP A 166 1.59 16.65 5.02
N ASP A 167 0.50 17.18 4.48
CA ASP A 167 0.46 18.12 3.36
C ASP A 167 1.25 17.61 2.13
N LEU A 168 1.03 16.36 1.74
CA LEU A 168 1.69 15.76 0.58
C LEU A 168 1.12 16.32 -0.72
N HIS A 169 1.98 16.97 -1.51
CA HIS A 169 1.63 17.50 -2.83
C HIS A 169 2.67 17.12 -3.88
N LEU A 170 2.19 16.77 -5.07
CA LEU A 170 3.03 16.57 -6.25
C LEU A 170 2.40 17.20 -7.49
N ASP A 171 2.95 18.34 -7.87
CA ASP A 171 2.41 19.21 -8.91
C ASP A 171 3.49 19.53 -9.97
N PRO A 172 3.13 19.72 -11.25
CA PRO A 172 4.04 20.33 -12.21
C PRO A 172 4.43 21.74 -11.76
N VAL A 173 5.71 22.08 -11.89
CA VAL A 173 6.23 23.41 -11.49
C VAL A 173 5.59 24.53 -12.31
N ASP A 174 5.36 24.27 -13.59
CA ASP A 174 4.93 25.25 -14.59
C ASP A 174 3.40 25.21 -14.83
N SER A 175 2.63 24.65 -13.88
CA SER A 175 1.17 24.59 -13.98
C SER A 175 0.52 24.72 -12.62
N VAL A 176 -0.60 25.45 -12.57
CA VAL A 176 -1.45 25.44 -11.38
C VAL A 176 -2.33 24.20 -11.45
N VAL A 177 -2.35 23.48 -10.34
CA VAL A 177 -3.10 22.25 -10.17
C VAL A 177 -4.18 22.53 -9.14
N PRO A 178 -5.47 22.56 -9.52
CA PRO A 178 -6.55 22.77 -8.58
C PRO A 178 -6.75 21.50 -7.77
N ASP A 179 -6.92 21.67 -6.47
CA ASP A 179 -7.43 20.64 -5.60
C ASP A 179 -8.82 20.17 -6.06
N ARG A 180 -9.20 18.98 -5.65
CA ARG A 180 -10.49 18.36 -5.95
C ARG A 180 -11.07 17.77 -4.69
N MET A 181 -12.39 17.58 -4.65
CA MET A 181 -13.00 16.83 -3.57
C MET A 181 -12.47 15.39 -3.63
N GLU A 182 -11.94 14.89 -2.52
CA GLU A 182 -11.40 13.55 -2.42
C GLU A 182 -12.52 12.58 -2.02
N ALA A 183 -12.58 11.44 -2.70
CA ALA A 183 -13.59 10.43 -2.45
C ALA A 183 -13.04 9.00 -2.63
N VAL A 184 -13.34 8.12 -1.67
CA VAL A 184 -13.02 6.69 -1.75
C VAL A 184 -14.16 5.88 -1.16
N ALA A 185 -14.42 4.71 -1.73
CA ALA A 185 -15.35 3.75 -1.16
C ALA A 185 -14.55 2.53 -0.68
N VAL A 186 -14.68 2.23 0.62
CA VAL A 186 -13.87 1.22 1.30
C VAL A 186 -14.78 0.13 1.84
N ALA A 187 -14.44 -1.11 1.54
CA ALA A 187 -15.06 -2.29 2.14
C ALA A 187 -14.51 -2.52 3.56
N ASP A 188 -15.34 -3.01 4.48
CA ASP A 188 -14.89 -3.33 5.84
C ASP A 188 -13.87 -4.49 5.89
N LYS A 189 -13.86 -5.33 4.84
CA LYS A 189 -12.94 -6.47 4.69
C LYS A 189 -12.40 -6.55 3.26
N GLN A 190 -11.21 -7.13 3.14
CA GLN A 190 -10.61 -7.46 1.84
C GLN A 190 -11.10 -8.80 1.30
N LEU A 191 -11.66 -9.66 2.15
CA LEU A 191 -12.11 -11.00 1.82
C LEU A 191 -13.46 -11.29 2.46
N TYR A 192 -14.41 -11.72 1.62
CA TYR A 192 -15.72 -12.17 2.03
C TYR A 192 -15.98 -13.61 1.58
N LEU A 193 -16.90 -14.27 2.27
CA LEU A 193 -17.46 -15.55 1.83
C LEU A 193 -18.68 -15.31 0.94
N LYS A 194 -18.87 -16.18 -0.05
CA LYS A 194 -20.08 -16.20 -0.88
C LYS A 194 -21.30 -16.39 0.01
N GLY A 195 -22.31 -15.53 -0.21
CA GLY A 195 -23.54 -15.46 0.57
C GLY A 195 -23.51 -14.42 1.69
N GLU A 196 -22.32 -13.90 2.06
CA GLU A 196 -22.21 -12.75 2.95
C GLU A 196 -22.72 -11.46 2.30
N ARG A 197 -22.79 -10.41 3.10
CA ARG A 197 -23.06 -9.05 2.65
C ARG A 197 -21.80 -8.21 2.78
N ALA A 198 -21.45 -7.48 1.73
CA ALA A 198 -20.39 -6.49 1.79
C ALA A 198 -20.91 -5.21 2.46
N ASP A 199 -20.20 -4.76 3.48
CA ASP A 199 -20.39 -3.45 4.08
C ASP A 199 -19.35 -2.48 3.51
N VAL A 200 -19.83 -1.53 2.72
CA VAL A 200 -19.01 -0.55 2.01
C VAL A 200 -19.40 0.85 2.48
N SER A 201 -18.41 1.71 2.72
CA SER A 201 -18.63 3.10 3.08
C SER A 201 -17.93 4.04 2.12
N LEU A 202 -18.68 5.03 1.62
CA LEU A 202 -18.14 6.18 0.89
C LEU A 202 -17.60 7.20 1.89
N LYS A 203 -16.31 7.52 1.79
CA LYS A 203 -15.64 8.58 2.54
C LYS A 203 -15.35 9.75 1.62
N LEU A 204 -15.57 10.96 2.12
CA LEU A 204 -15.48 12.22 1.37
C LEU A 204 -14.72 13.26 2.19
N TYR A 205 -13.85 14.02 1.52
CA TYR A 205 -13.18 15.19 2.08
C TYR A 205 -13.17 16.31 1.03
N ASN A 206 -13.51 17.53 1.46
CA ASN A 206 -13.55 18.68 0.56
C ASN A 206 -12.45 19.72 0.91
N PRO A 207 -11.27 19.67 0.27
CA PRO A 207 -10.24 20.70 0.44
C PRO A 207 -10.53 21.99 -0.35
N VAL A 208 -11.55 22.01 -1.21
CA VAL A 208 -11.90 23.18 -2.04
C VAL A 208 -13.10 23.93 -1.49
N ALA A 209 -13.61 24.90 -2.23
CA ALA A 209 -14.86 25.60 -1.91
C ALA A 209 -16.05 24.63 -1.75
N ASP A 210 -17.15 25.11 -1.18
CA ASP A 210 -18.35 24.33 -0.91
C ASP A 210 -18.78 23.49 -2.14
N TYR A 211 -18.91 22.18 -1.91
CA TYR A 211 -19.27 21.21 -2.93
C TYR A 211 -20.75 20.87 -2.86
N SER A 212 -21.40 20.81 -4.02
CA SER A 212 -22.74 20.26 -4.18
C SER A 212 -22.83 19.45 -5.47
N GLY A 213 -23.14 18.17 -5.38
CA GLY A 213 -23.18 17.28 -6.55
C GLY A 213 -23.58 15.86 -6.20
N ASN A 214 -23.74 15.03 -7.22
CA ASN A 214 -23.99 13.60 -7.05
C ASN A 214 -22.67 12.83 -7.10
N VAL A 215 -22.48 11.93 -6.14
CA VAL A 215 -21.36 11.00 -6.10
C VAL A 215 -21.89 9.58 -6.21
N THR A 216 -21.42 8.84 -7.20
CA THR A 216 -21.84 7.46 -7.46
C THR A 216 -20.71 6.49 -7.13
N VAL A 217 -21.04 5.47 -6.35
CA VAL A 217 -20.16 4.33 -6.05
C VAL A 217 -20.62 3.14 -6.86
N ASN A 218 -19.70 2.48 -7.57
CA ASN A 218 -19.97 1.26 -8.33
C ASN A 218 -19.08 0.13 -7.82
N GLY A 219 -19.65 -1.06 -7.67
CA GLY A 219 -18.91 -2.31 -7.53
C GLY A 219 -18.97 -3.10 -8.82
N THR A 220 -17.83 -3.42 -9.42
CA THR A 220 -17.72 -4.17 -10.67
C THR A 220 -16.97 -5.48 -10.46
N ASP A 221 -17.47 -6.56 -11.04
CA ASP A 221 -16.70 -7.81 -11.15
C ASP A 221 -15.45 -7.55 -12.00
N GLU A 222 -14.28 -7.79 -11.41
CA GLU A 222 -12.99 -7.46 -12.02
C GLU A 222 -12.72 -8.27 -13.29
N TYR A 223 -13.25 -9.50 -13.37
CA TYR A 223 -13.02 -10.40 -14.49
C TYR A 223 -13.97 -10.12 -15.67
N THR A 224 -15.25 -9.86 -15.41
CA THR A 224 -16.25 -9.67 -16.46
C THR A 224 -16.59 -8.21 -16.73
N GLY A 225 -16.13 -7.27 -15.89
CA GLY A 225 -16.51 -5.86 -15.94
C GLY A 225 -17.99 -5.59 -15.63
N LYS A 226 -18.72 -6.59 -15.11
CA LYS A 226 -20.15 -6.45 -14.86
C LYS A 226 -20.37 -5.67 -13.58
N THR A 227 -21.21 -4.63 -13.63
CA THR A 227 -21.66 -3.94 -12.42
C THR A 227 -22.47 -4.89 -11.54
N LEU A 228 -21.99 -5.10 -10.32
CA LEU A 228 -22.63 -5.90 -9.28
C LEU A 228 -23.53 -5.01 -8.41
N PHE A 229 -23.10 -3.78 -8.14
CA PHE A 229 -23.88 -2.78 -7.43
C PHE A 229 -23.54 -1.36 -7.84
N SER A 230 -24.49 -0.46 -7.64
CA SER A 230 -24.34 0.98 -7.91
C SER A 230 -25.24 1.77 -6.98
N GLU A 231 -24.71 2.80 -6.33
CA GLU A 231 -25.48 3.70 -5.46
C GLU A 231 -25.01 5.15 -5.63
N THR A 232 -25.96 6.07 -5.79
CA THR A 232 -25.70 7.50 -5.99
C THR A 232 -26.18 8.29 -4.79
N PHE A 233 -25.31 9.16 -4.28
CA PHE A 233 -25.55 10.00 -3.13
C PHE A 233 -25.60 11.48 -3.54
N PRO A 234 -26.66 12.23 -3.17
CA PRO A 234 -26.62 13.67 -3.22
C PRO A 234 -25.71 14.18 -2.08
N VAL A 235 -24.60 14.81 -2.46
CA VAL A 235 -23.58 15.31 -1.53
C VAL A 235 -23.63 16.83 -1.50
N LYS A 236 -23.71 17.37 -0.29
CA LYS A 236 -23.38 18.76 0.05
C LYS A 236 -22.32 18.72 1.13
N LEU A 237 -21.18 19.36 0.89
CA LEU A 237 -20.03 19.33 1.81
C LEU A 237 -19.33 20.68 1.79
N ALA A 238 -19.30 21.35 2.93
CA ALA A 238 -18.60 22.64 3.07
C ALA A 238 -17.08 22.47 2.90
N HIS A 239 -16.37 23.57 2.63
CA HIS A 239 -14.91 23.60 2.65
C HIS A 239 -14.36 23.05 3.99
N GLY A 240 -13.35 22.19 3.91
CA GLY A 240 -12.74 21.49 5.05
C GLY A 240 -13.61 20.38 5.66
N GLY A 241 -14.80 20.14 5.10
CA GLY A 241 -15.73 19.14 5.61
C GLY A 241 -15.33 17.71 5.24
N THR A 242 -15.59 16.77 6.14
CA THR A 242 -15.54 15.32 5.88
C THR A 242 -16.90 14.67 6.06
N LYS A 243 -17.17 13.60 5.30
CA LYS A 243 -18.40 12.82 5.43
C LYS A 243 -18.15 11.34 5.19
N VAL A 244 -18.83 10.49 5.96
CA VAL A 244 -18.89 9.05 5.72
C VAL A 244 -20.35 8.66 5.48
N LEU A 245 -20.60 7.96 4.39
CA LEU A 245 -21.93 7.52 3.96
C LEU A 245 -21.89 6.00 3.75
N PRO A 246 -22.60 5.21 4.58
CA PRO A 246 -22.69 3.77 4.34
C PRO A 246 -23.53 3.50 3.08
N LEU A 247 -23.08 2.54 2.28
CA LEU A 247 -23.90 1.97 1.22
C LEU A 247 -24.88 0.95 1.80
N LYS A 248 -25.89 0.60 1.02
CA LYS A 248 -26.75 -0.55 1.34
C LYS A 248 -25.91 -1.83 1.38
N PRO A 249 -26.18 -2.78 2.31
CA PRO A 249 -25.48 -4.07 2.31
C PRO A 249 -25.79 -4.91 1.07
N TRP A 250 -24.77 -5.29 0.31
CA TRP A 250 -24.93 -6.03 -0.96
C TRP A 250 -24.60 -7.50 -0.79
N LYS A 251 -25.54 -8.38 -1.18
CA LYS A 251 -25.34 -9.83 -1.10
C LYS A 251 -24.33 -10.31 -2.15
N LEU A 252 -23.36 -11.10 -1.72
CA LEU A 252 -22.24 -11.56 -2.52
C LEU A 252 -22.50 -12.97 -3.07
N ASP A 253 -23.27 -13.07 -4.15
CA ASP A 253 -23.69 -14.36 -4.72
C ASP A 253 -22.73 -14.95 -5.75
N ARG A 254 -21.59 -14.30 -6.00
CA ARG A 254 -20.61 -14.68 -7.03
C ARG A 254 -19.19 -14.66 -6.47
N PHE A 255 -18.38 -15.63 -6.90
CA PHE A 255 -16.95 -15.67 -6.61
C PHE A 255 -16.18 -14.70 -7.51
N GLY A 256 -15.08 -14.13 -7.00
CA GLY A 256 -14.18 -13.30 -7.78
C GLY A 256 -13.75 -12.02 -7.07
N GLY A 257 -12.95 -11.22 -7.77
CA GLY A 257 -12.57 -9.89 -7.33
C GLY A 257 -13.65 -8.88 -7.66
N VAL A 258 -13.88 -7.95 -6.73
CA VAL A 258 -14.76 -6.79 -6.92
C VAL A 258 -13.92 -5.53 -6.79
N ARG A 259 -13.93 -4.71 -7.83
CA ARG A 259 -13.38 -3.36 -7.81
C ARG A 259 -14.49 -2.38 -7.45
N ILE A 260 -14.23 -1.52 -6.48
CA ILE A 260 -15.12 -0.45 -6.07
C ILE A 260 -14.57 0.86 -6.61
N THR A 261 -15.35 1.54 -7.45
CA THR A 261 -14.98 2.84 -8.02
C THR A 261 -15.92 3.93 -7.52
N VAL A 262 -15.41 5.15 -7.42
CA VAL A 262 -16.19 6.34 -7.10
C VAL A 262 -16.14 7.29 -8.28
N SER A 263 -17.26 7.91 -8.59
CA SER A 263 -17.38 8.84 -9.71
C SER A 263 -18.29 10.01 -9.35
N GLY A 264 -18.03 11.16 -9.96
CA GLY A 264 -18.76 12.41 -9.72
C GLY A 264 -18.01 13.58 -10.36
N ALA A 265 -18.64 14.75 -10.35
CA ALA A 265 -18.01 15.95 -10.88
C ALA A 265 -16.81 16.36 -9.99
N SER A 266 -15.68 16.66 -10.61
CA SER A 266 -14.48 17.23 -9.98
C SER A 266 -13.96 16.47 -8.76
N LEU A 267 -13.92 15.12 -8.86
CA LEU A 267 -13.36 14.28 -7.81
C LEU A 267 -11.89 13.91 -8.05
N SER A 268 -11.15 13.75 -6.97
CA SER A 268 -9.96 12.90 -6.89
C SER A 268 -10.37 11.61 -6.21
N THR A 269 -10.15 10.47 -6.86
CA THR A 269 -10.69 9.18 -6.40
C THR A 269 -9.64 8.10 -6.41
N HIS A 270 -9.87 7.10 -5.56
CA HIS A 270 -9.11 5.87 -5.55
C HIS A 270 -10.04 4.65 -5.58
N ASP A 271 -9.68 3.66 -6.41
CA ASP A 271 -10.38 2.38 -6.50
C ASP A 271 -10.10 1.51 -5.25
N GLY A 272 -11.17 1.04 -4.62
CA GLY A 272 -11.12 0.00 -3.59
C GLY A 272 -11.23 -1.39 -4.19
N PHE A 273 -10.83 -2.42 -3.44
CA PHE A 273 -10.90 -3.82 -3.89
C PHE A 273 -11.26 -4.75 -2.74
N PHE A 274 -12.05 -5.77 -3.03
CA PHE A 274 -12.22 -6.95 -2.17
C PHE A 274 -12.42 -8.20 -3.01
N ALA A 275 -12.28 -9.37 -2.41
CA ALA A 275 -12.50 -10.65 -3.06
C ALA A 275 -13.59 -11.46 -2.36
N VAL A 276 -14.29 -12.30 -3.13
CA VAL A 276 -15.33 -13.21 -2.65
C VAL A 276 -14.95 -14.65 -2.96
N PHE A 277 -14.86 -15.49 -1.93
CA PHE A 277 -14.50 -16.91 -2.06
C PHE A 277 -15.57 -17.85 -1.50
N GLY A 278 -15.44 -19.13 -1.80
CA GLY A 278 -16.23 -20.17 -1.14
C GLY A 278 -15.75 -20.39 0.28
N LYS A 279 -16.67 -20.74 1.17
CA LYS A 279 -16.28 -21.30 2.46
C LYS A 279 -15.50 -22.59 2.21
N TYR A 280 -14.26 -22.63 2.68
CA TYR A 280 -13.46 -23.84 2.66
C TYR A 280 -13.27 -24.38 4.08
N GLU A 281 -13.67 -25.62 4.29
CA GLU A 281 -13.45 -26.33 5.55
C GLU A 281 -12.21 -27.20 5.40
N ALA A 282 -11.19 -26.89 6.19
CA ALA A 282 -9.95 -27.65 6.20
C ALA A 282 -10.22 -29.12 6.57
N LYS A 283 -9.70 -30.04 5.77
CA LYS A 283 -9.65 -31.46 6.07
C LYS A 283 -8.20 -31.93 5.97
N PRO A 284 -7.82 -33.00 6.70
CA PRO A 284 -6.58 -33.71 6.40
C PRO A 284 -6.55 -34.07 4.92
N PHE A 285 -5.38 -33.97 4.31
CA PHE A 285 -5.14 -34.30 2.91
C PHE A 285 -3.83 -35.07 2.79
N ASP A 286 -3.75 -35.98 1.84
CA ASP A 286 -2.54 -36.70 1.47
C ASP A 286 -1.90 -35.99 0.26
N ILE A 287 -0.73 -35.37 0.47
CA ILE A 287 -0.01 -34.62 -0.57
C ILE A 287 0.36 -35.50 -1.78
N PHE A 288 0.40 -36.83 -1.63
CA PHE A 288 0.74 -37.77 -2.70
C PHE A 288 -0.48 -38.24 -3.49
N ARG A 289 -1.69 -37.99 -3.01
CA ARG A 289 -2.93 -38.56 -3.56
C ARG A 289 -4.02 -37.53 -3.85
N ASP A 290 -4.10 -36.48 -3.05
CA ASP A 290 -5.16 -35.50 -3.10
C ASP A 290 -4.77 -34.27 -3.93
N PRO A 291 -5.61 -33.82 -4.88
CA PRO A 291 -5.38 -32.57 -5.57
C PRO A 291 -5.66 -31.40 -4.62
N VAL A 292 -4.68 -30.51 -4.48
CA VAL A 292 -4.78 -29.32 -3.63
C VAL A 292 -4.29 -28.06 -4.33
N VAL A 293 -4.75 -26.90 -3.85
CA VAL A 293 -4.24 -25.60 -4.29
C VAL A 293 -2.93 -25.31 -3.58
N GLY A 294 -1.93 -24.88 -4.34
CA GLY A 294 -0.67 -24.40 -3.78
C GLY A 294 -0.16 -23.15 -4.48
N PHE A 295 0.67 -22.39 -3.78
CA PHE A 295 1.30 -21.16 -4.26
C PHE A 295 2.82 -21.22 -4.04
N ASN A 296 3.58 -20.49 -4.87
CA ASN A 296 4.92 -20.08 -4.47
C ASN A 296 4.82 -19.09 -3.32
N GLY A 297 5.70 -19.23 -2.33
CA GLY A 297 5.84 -18.26 -1.27
C GLY A 297 6.77 -18.76 -0.17
N GLY A 298 6.83 -18.00 0.92
CA GLY A 298 7.58 -18.35 2.10
C GLY A 298 7.21 -17.41 3.23
N LEU A 299 8.14 -17.14 4.15
CA LEU A 299 7.92 -16.23 5.27
C LEU A 299 8.38 -14.78 4.97
N CYS A 300 8.86 -14.50 3.74
CA CYS A 300 9.57 -13.27 3.39
C CYS A 300 10.73 -13.00 4.36
N HIS A 301 11.54 -14.05 4.60
CA HIS A 301 12.63 -14.01 5.56
C HIS A 301 13.92 -13.50 4.89
N TYR A 302 14.46 -12.40 5.38
CA TYR A 302 15.71 -11.85 4.91
C TYR A 302 16.81 -12.06 5.96
N ARG A 303 18.04 -12.31 5.49
CA ARG A 303 19.27 -12.42 6.30
C ARG A 303 20.45 -11.91 5.49
N ALA A 304 21.68 -12.10 5.96
CA ALA A 304 22.87 -11.70 5.23
C ALA A 304 22.96 -12.44 3.87
N PRO A 305 23.39 -11.76 2.78
CA PRO A 305 23.87 -10.37 2.74
C PRO A 305 22.76 -9.32 2.62
N GLN A 306 21.51 -9.70 2.35
CA GLN A 306 20.40 -8.75 2.14
C GLN A 306 20.14 -7.89 3.37
N ARG A 307 20.23 -8.46 4.57
CA ARG A 307 20.06 -7.77 5.85
C ARG A 307 21.14 -8.18 6.84
N LYS A 308 21.69 -7.20 7.57
CA LYS A 308 22.67 -7.47 8.65
C LYS A 308 22.05 -8.25 9.80
N VAL A 309 20.78 -8.00 10.09
CA VAL A 309 20.00 -8.67 11.12
C VAL A 309 18.83 -9.39 10.43
N PRO A 310 18.56 -10.67 10.77
CA PRO A 310 17.43 -11.37 10.19
C PRO A 310 16.09 -10.68 10.46
N ALA A 311 15.23 -10.64 9.45
CA ALA A 311 13.93 -9.99 9.54
C ALA A 311 12.88 -10.69 8.69
N TYR A 312 11.61 -10.51 9.06
CA TYR A 312 10.46 -10.96 8.29
C TYR A 312 9.74 -9.76 7.68
N GLU A 313 9.61 -9.73 6.37
CA GLU A 313 8.85 -8.67 5.71
C GLU A 313 7.35 -8.94 5.75
N VAL A 314 6.60 -7.89 6.07
CA VAL A 314 5.14 -7.90 6.14
C VAL A 314 4.56 -6.71 5.38
N HIS A 315 3.40 -6.92 4.75
CA HIS A 315 2.76 -5.92 3.88
C HIS A 315 1.40 -5.53 4.45
N ASN A 316 1.33 -4.34 5.03
CA ASN A 316 0.13 -3.65 5.52
C ASN A 316 -0.80 -4.46 6.45
N ALA A 317 -0.28 -5.53 7.05
CA ALA A 317 -1.03 -6.44 7.91
C ALA A 317 -0.08 -7.21 8.85
N PRO A 318 -0.59 -7.76 9.98
CA PRO A 318 0.17 -8.65 10.84
C PRO A 318 0.77 -9.84 10.08
N PHE A 319 1.94 -10.30 10.54
CA PHE A 319 2.76 -11.36 9.93
C PHE A 319 1.96 -12.59 9.47
N GLU A 320 1.05 -13.07 10.30
CA GLU A 320 0.30 -14.29 10.01
C GLU A 320 -0.93 -14.10 9.10
N THR A 321 -1.34 -12.85 8.85
CA THR A 321 -2.58 -12.54 8.12
C THR A 321 -2.59 -13.15 6.72
N ARG A 322 -1.45 -13.11 6.01
CA ARG A 322 -1.31 -13.72 4.68
C ARG A 322 -1.60 -15.22 4.70
N PHE A 323 -1.11 -15.94 5.71
CA PHE A 323 -1.30 -17.38 5.82
C PHE A 323 -2.74 -17.74 6.20
N ALA A 324 -3.38 -16.91 7.05
CA ALA A 324 -4.81 -17.02 7.32
C ALA A 324 -5.64 -16.86 6.04
N LEU A 325 -5.31 -15.87 5.20
CA LEU A 325 -5.97 -15.64 3.92
C LEU A 325 -5.73 -16.80 2.93
N PHE A 326 -4.50 -17.28 2.81
CA PHE A 326 -4.18 -18.45 1.99
C PHE A 326 -4.96 -19.68 2.44
N ALA A 327 -5.01 -19.96 3.74
CA ALA A 327 -5.74 -21.09 4.28
C ALA A 327 -7.25 -20.99 4.02
N ALA A 328 -7.82 -19.78 4.15
CA ALA A 328 -9.22 -19.49 3.86
C ALA A 328 -9.54 -19.64 2.35
N ALA A 329 -8.60 -19.27 1.48
CA ALA A 329 -8.70 -19.46 0.02
C ALA A 329 -8.46 -20.91 -0.44
N GLY A 330 -8.14 -21.83 0.49
CA GLY A 330 -7.96 -23.26 0.20
C GLY A 330 -6.54 -23.69 -0.13
N CYS A 331 -5.55 -22.82 0.06
CA CYS A 331 -4.14 -23.19 -0.08
C CYS A 331 -3.76 -24.26 0.96
N ARG A 332 -3.18 -25.37 0.49
CA ARG A 332 -2.68 -26.45 1.36
C ARG A 332 -1.22 -26.78 1.11
N ILE A 333 -0.62 -26.25 0.06
CA ILE A 333 0.82 -26.37 -0.19
C ILE A 333 1.41 -24.99 -0.40
N LEU A 334 2.49 -24.68 0.32
CA LEU A 334 3.36 -23.57 -0.04
C LEU A 334 4.68 -24.12 -0.57
N ARG A 335 4.95 -23.85 -1.84
CA ARG A 335 6.24 -24.12 -2.47
C ARG A 335 7.21 -23.05 -2.01
N ASP A 336 8.20 -23.45 -1.20
CA ASP A 336 9.14 -22.55 -0.51
C ASP A 336 10.08 -21.86 -1.50
N HIS A 337 9.60 -20.78 -2.10
CA HIS A 337 10.19 -20.06 -3.20
C HIS A 337 9.64 -18.63 -3.23
N ASP A 338 10.41 -17.65 -3.70
CA ASP A 338 10.04 -16.22 -3.74
C ASP A 338 9.66 -15.63 -2.35
N GLY A 339 10.02 -16.32 -1.27
CA GLY A 339 9.70 -15.95 0.11
C GLY A 339 10.92 -15.53 0.93
N GLY A 340 11.98 -15.06 0.28
CA GLY A 340 13.28 -14.82 0.90
C GLY A 340 14.09 -16.10 1.05
N VAL A 341 14.92 -16.16 2.09
CA VAL A 341 15.70 -17.35 2.43
C VAL A 341 14.78 -18.49 2.85
N ARG A 342 15.01 -19.68 2.30
CA ARG A 342 14.20 -20.87 2.53
C ARG A 342 14.57 -21.54 3.84
N GLY A 343 13.60 -22.22 4.48
CA GLY A 343 13.84 -22.97 5.72
C GLY A 343 14.82 -24.12 5.53
N VAL A 344 14.93 -24.64 4.31
CA VAL A 344 15.77 -25.79 3.95
C VAL A 344 17.08 -25.40 3.25
N ASP A 345 17.40 -24.12 3.12
CA ASP A 345 18.65 -23.67 2.51
C ASP A 345 19.85 -24.01 3.42
N TRP A 346 20.88 -24.66 2.87
CA TRP A 346 22.07 -25.01 3.65
C TRP A 346 22.76 -23.79 4.29
N PRO A 347 22.97 -22.67 3.58
CA PRO A 347 23.51 -21.45 4.21
C PRO A 347 22.58 -20.85 5.27
N ALA A 348 21.28 -21.19 5.24
CA ALA A 348 20.34 -20.77 6.26
C ALA A 348 20.54 -21.53 7.57
N VAL A 349 20.74 -22.86 7.44
CA VAL A 349 20.79 -23.82 8.54
C VAL A 349 22.20 -23.93 9.14
N GLU A 350 23.26 -23.93 8.33
CA GLU A 350 24.65 -24.08 8.78
C GLU A 350 25.50 -22.95 8.20
N SER A 351 25.32 -21.73 8.72
CA SER A 351 26.11 -20.58 8.25
C SER A 351 27.56 -20.59 8.72
N GLU A 352 27.83 -21.33 9.80
CA GLU A 352 29.17 -21.64 10.27
C GLU A 352 29.28 -23.16 10.39
N ARG A 353 30.34 -23.73 9.82
CA ARG A 353 30.54 -25.19 9.80
C ARG A 353 30.46 -25.77 11.22
N GLY A 354 29.60 -26.77 11.40
CA GLY A 354 29.33 -27.44 12.66
C GLY A 354 28.34 -26.71 13.58
N LYS A 355 27.81 -25.55 13.20
CA LYS A 355 26.82 -24.80 13.97
C LYS A 355 25.50 -24.73 13.21
N PHE A 356 24.55 -25.56 13.65
CA PHE A 356 23.23 -25.66 13.06
C PHE A 356 22.22 -24.74 13.76
N ASP A 357 21.48 -23.94 12.99
CA ASP A 357 20.35 -23.10 13.44
C ASP A 357 19.09 -23.43 12.60
N PHE A 358 18.16 -24.15 13.22
CA PHE A 358 16.88 -24.51 12.61
C PHE A 358 15.75 -23.54 12.96
N SER A 359 16.04 -22.44 13.68
CA SER A 359 15.00 -21.55 14.23
C SER A 359 14.07 -20.96 13.17
N HIS A 360 14.57 -20.73 11.95
CA HIS A 360 13.74 -20.29 10.84
C HIS A 360 12.83 -21.41 10.31
N LEU A 361 13.37 -22.61 10.10
CA LEU A 361 12.60 -23.77 9.64
C LEU A 361 11.52 -24.16 10.65
N ASP A 362 11.87 -24.23 11.94
CA ASP A 362 10.93 -24.55 13.01
C ASP A 362 9.77 -23.56 13.02
N ARG A 363 10.06 -22.26 12.89
CA ARG A 363 9.05 -21.21 12.80
C ARG A 363 8.17 -21.34 11.56
N GLN A 364 8.77 -21.62 10.40
CA GLN A 364 8.03 -21.87 9.16
C GLN A 364 7.05 -23.04 9.35
N MET A 365 7.51 -24.14 9.93
CA MET A 365 6.71 -25.33 10.20
C MET A 365 5.59 -25.06 11.22
N GLU A 366 5.85 -24.27 12.27
CA GLU A 366 4.82 -23.86 13.24
C GLU A 366 3.69 -23.06 12.60
N VAL A 367 4.03 -22.03 11.81
CA VAL A 367 3.05 -21.21 11.09
C VAL A 367 2.26 -22.07 10.11
N TYR A 368 2.94 -22.92 9.34
CA TYR A 368 2.31 -23.75 8.32
C TYR A 368 1.36 -24.78 8.96
N LYS A 369 1.79 -25.41 10.05
CA LYS A 369 0.94 -26.32 10.84
C LYS A 369 -0.30 -25.62 11.37
N LYS A 370 -0.17 -24.41 11.92
CA LYS A 370 -1.30 -23.62 12.44
C LYS A 370 -2.38 -23.38 11.38
N TYR A 371 -1.96 -23.19 10.13
CA TYR A 371 -2.86 -22.90 9.01
C TYR A 371 -3.18 -24.12 8.12
N ASN A 372 -2.80 -25.34 8.56
CA ASN A 372 -2.94 -26.59 7.81
C ASN A 372 -2.35 -26.51 6.39
N ILE A 373 -1.17 -25.92 6.27
CA ILE A 373 -0.39 -25.80 5.05
C ILE A 373 0.80 -26.75 5.17
N THR A 374 1.12 -27.47 4.11
CA THR A 374 2.31 -28.31 4.01
C THR A 374 3.42 -27.54 3.30
N LEU A 375 4.61 -27.60 3.87
CA LEU A 375 5.84 -27.14 3.22
C LEU A 375 6.14 -28.05 2.02
N PHE A 376 6.28 -27.45 0.83
CA PHE A 376 6.85 -28.12 -0.33
C PHE A 376 8.24 -27.50 -0.59
N PRO A 377 9.32 -28.15 -0.13
CA PRO A 377 10.64 -27.55 -0.17
C PRO A 377 11.15 -27.47 -1.61
N VAL A 378 11.80 -26.35 -1.95
CA VAL A 378 12.60 -26.26 -3.17
C VAL A 378 14.04 -26.52 -2.81
N LEU A 379 14.56 -27.65 -3.26
CA LEU A 379 15.96 -28.06 -3.07
C LEU A 379 16.78 -27.61 -4.30
N GLY A 380 17.92 -26.97 -4.08
CA GLY A 380 18.78 -26.45 -5.15
C GLY A 380 18.78 -24.91 -5.24
N GLU A 381 19.68 -24.36 -6.06
CA GLU A 381 20.04 -22.91 -6.13
C GLU A 381 20.79 -22.34 -4.92
N SER A 382 21.25 -23.19 -4.00
CA SER A 382 22.02 -22.79 -2.83
C SER A 382 23.53 -22.84 -3.11
N PHE A 383 24.02 -22.10 -4.11
CA PHE A 383 25.46 -21.90 -4.24
C PHE A 383 25.90 -20.82 -3.27
N ILE A 384 26.82 -21.21 -2.39
CA ILE A 384 27.71 -20.30 -1.66
C ILE A 384 28.33 -19.37 -2.71
N VAL A 385 28.05 -18.07 -2.62
CA VAL A 385 28.90 -17.05 -3.24
C VAL A 385 29.65 -16.35 -2.14
#